data_AF-A0A925M1Q9-F1
#
_entry.id   AF-A0A925M1Q9-F1
#
_cell.length_a   1.000
_cell.length_b   1.000
_cell.length_c   1.000
_cell.angle_alpha   90.00
_cell.angle_beta   90.00
_cell.angle_gamma   90.00
#
_symmetry.space_group_name_H-M   'P 1'
#
loop_
_entity.id
_entity.type
_entity.pdbx_description
1 polymer ?
#
loop_
_entity_poly.entity_id
_entity_poly.type
_entity_poly.pdbx_seq_one_letter_code
_entity_poly.pdbx_strand_id
1 'polypeptide(L)'
;FFEELDNGIHPTRLHLLLQLIEQKVSEGKIQMVATSHSPQLLRLLSPKSLESASLTYRLPEHPDAKIQRILDIPDARRLIEKGDLADLHESGWLENAMYFLNDEEASE
;
A
#
# COMPACT_ATOMS: atom_id res chain seq x y z
N PHE A 1 0.01 -0.92 -16.39
CA PHE A 1 -0.74 -1.33 -15.19
C PHE A 1 -0.55 -2.82 -15.03
N PHE A 2 -0.22 -3.29 -13.83
CA PHE A 2 -0.01 -4.70 -13.52
C PHE A 2 -0.81 -5.07 -12.27
N GLU A 3 -1.53 -6.18 -12.31
CA GLU A 3 -2.25 -6.70 -11.15
C GLU A 3 -1.43 -7.80 -10.48
N GLU A 4 -1.51 -7.86 -9.15
CA GLU A 4 -0.82 -8.88 -8.35
C GLU A 4 0.64 -9.07 -8.79
N LEU A 5 1.42 -7.99 -8.77
CA LEU A 5 2.78 -7.95 -9.32
C LEU A 5 3.70 -9.05 -8.77
N ASP A 6 3.39 -9.53 -7.57
CA ASP A 6 4.09 -10.58 -6.84
C ASP A 6 3.65 -12.02 -7.20
N ASN A 7 2.55 -12.20 -7.93
CA ASN A 7 1.97 -13.52 -8.21
C ASN A 7 2.91 -14.38 -9.07
N GLY A 8 3.19 -15.61 -8.59
CA GLY A 8 4.09 -16.55 -9.26
C GLY A 8 5.58 -16.18 -9.19
N ILE A 9 5.96 -15.11 -8.48
CA ILE A 9 7.34 -14.69 -8.31
C ILE A 9 7.89 -15.23 -6.99
N HIS A 10 9.01 -15.96 -7.07
CA HIS A 10 9.70 -16.40 -5.86
C HIS A 10 10.15 -15.18 -5.02
N PRO A 11 9.98 -15.19 -3.67
CA PRO A 11 10.28 -14.02 -2.83
C PRO A 11 11.66 -13.40 -3.05
N THR A 12 12.70 -14.23 -3.22
CA THR A 12 14.08 -13.77 -3.51
C THR A 12 14.20 -12.98 -4.82
N ARG A 13 13.32 -13.20 -5.80
CA ARG A 13 13.32 -12.49 -7.10
C ARG A 13 12.47 -11.22 -7.08
N LEU A 14 11.55 -11.09 -6.13
CA LEU A 14 10.65 -9.95 -6.02
C LEU A 14 11.43 -8.64 -5.79
N HIS A 15 12.46 -8.70 -4.95
CA HIS A 15 13.37 -7.57 -4.72
C HIS A 15 14.03 -7.07 -6.01
N LEU A 16 14.58 -7.98 -6.82
CA LEU A 16 15.21 -7.61 -8.09
C LEU A 16 14.20 -7.02 -9.07
N LEU A 17 13.00 -7.60 -9.15
CA LEU A 17 11.94 -7.08 -10.02
C LEU A 17 11.57 -5.64 -9.64
N LEU A 18 11.33 -5.37 -8.34
CA LEU A 18 11.02 -4.03 -7.85
C LEU A 18 12.15 -3.05 -8.13
N GLN A 19 13.40 -3.43 -7.90
CA GLN A 19 14.56 -2.57 -8.22
C GLN A 19 14.62 -2.20 -9.71
N LEU A 20 14.40 -3.16 -10.60
CA LEU A 20 14.38 -2.90 -12.05
C LEU A 20 13.23 -1.97 -12.45
N ILE A 21 12.05 -2.17 -11.86
CA ILE A 21 10.88 -1.31 -12.09
C ILE A 21 11.16 0.10 -11.60
N GLU A 22 11.62 0.27 -10.37
CA GLU A 22 11.91 1.59 -9.78
C GLU A 22 13.00 2.31 -10.57
N GLN A 23 14.05 1.60 -11.00
CA GLN A 23 15.07 2.15 -11.89
C GLN A 23 14.45 2.67 -13.19
N LYS A 24 13.61 1.89 -13.86
CA LYS A 24 12.98 2.28 -15.13
C LYS A 24 12.01 3.45 -14.97
N VAL A 25 11.22 3.48 -13.90
CA VAL A 25 10.31 4.58 -13.60
C VAL A 25 11.07 5.85 -13.24
N SER A 26 12.23 5.74 -12.57
CA SER A 26 13.06 6.89 -12.19
C SER A 26 13.64 7.66 -13.38
N GLU A 27 13.77 7.02 -14.55
CA GLU A 27 14.17 7.66 -15.82
C GLU A 27 13.11 8.68 -16.33
N GLY A 28 11.90 8.70 -15.74
CA GLY A 28 10.86 9.69 -16.00
C GLY A 28 10.08 9.49 -17.31
N LYS A 29 10.39 8.44 -18.07
CA LYS A 29 9.73 8.14 -19.36
C LYS A 29 8.48 7.28 -19.21
N ILE A 30 8.32 6.59 -18.09
CA ILE A 30 7.28 5.60 -17.86
C ILE A 30 6.73 5.76 -16.45
N GLN A 31 5.41 5.75 -16.31
CA GLN A 31 4.72 5.59 -15.03
C GLN A 31 4.20 4.16 -14.93
N MET A 32 4.41 3.52 -13.77
CA MET A 32 3.84 2.22 -13.46
C MET A 32 2.82 2.35 -12.33
N VAL A 33 1.68 1.72 -12.51
CA VAL A 33 0.68 1.48 -11.48
C VAL A 33 0.57 -0.03 -11.32
N ALA A 34 0.67 -0.50 -10.09
CA ALA A 34 0.57 -1.91 -9.76
C ALA A 34 -0.34 -2.13 -8.55
N THR A 35 -0.96 -3.30 -8.47
CA THR A 35 -1.67 -3.76 -7.27
C THR A 35 -0.93 -4.93 -6.64
N SER A 36 -1.03 -5.06 -5.33
CA SER A 36 -0.50 -6.20 -4.58
C SER A 36 -1.27 -6.34 -3.28
N HIS A 37 -1.41 -7.58 -2.82
CA HIS A 37 -1.85 -7.93 -1.47
C HIS A 37 -0.72 -8.60 -0.66
N SER A 38 0.48 -8.70 -1.23
CA SER A 38 1.60 -9.40 -0.60
C SER A 38 2.29 -8.51 0.44
N PRO A 39 2.34 -8.93 1.71
CA PRO A 39 3.15 -8.26 2.72
C PRO A 39 4.63 -8.23 2.33
N GLN A 40 5.13 -9.25 1.62
CA GLN A 40 6.53 -9.29 1.19
C GLN A 40 6.84 -8.18 0.19
N LEU A 41 5.90 -7.84 -0.71
CA LEU A 41 6.07 -6.71 -1.62
C LEU A 41 6.06 -5.39 -0.85
N LEU A 42 5.10 -5.21 0.06
CA LEU A 42 4.95 -3.98 0.84
C LEU A 42 6.21 -3.68 1.68
N ARG A 43 6.85 -4.73 2.23
CA ARG A 43 8.11 -4.65 2.98
C ARG A 43 9.31 -4.20 2.13
N LEU A 44 9.24 -4.38 0.82
CA LEU A 44 10.32 -4.04 -0.13
C LEU A 44 10.14 -2.67 -0.78
N LEU A 45 9.06 -1.93 -0.48
CA LEU A 45 8.83 -0.61 -1.06
C LEU A 45 9.91 0.38 -0.62
N SER A 46 10.51 1.08 -1.57
CA SER A 46 11.39 2.20 -1.26
C SER A 46 10.59 3.36 -0.63
N PRO A 47 11.24 4.28 0.12
CA PRO A 47 10.57 5.45 0.68
C PRO A 47 9.84 6.30 -0.38
N LYS A 48 10.39 6.37 -1.60
CA LYS A 48 9.77 7.10 -2.71
C LYS A 48 8.50 6.41 -3.22
N SER A 49 8.54 5.08 -3.36
CA SER A 49 7.37 4.29 -3.75
C SER A 49 6.28 4.32 -2.69
N LEU A 50 6.66 4.32 -1.40
CA LEU A 50 5.75 4.43 -0.27
C LEU A 50 4.94 5.75 -0.29
N GLU A 51 5.54 6.88 -0.66
CA GLU A 51 4.83 8.16 -0.82
C GLU A 51 3.71 8.11 -1.88
N SER A 52 3.76 7.13 -2.79
CA SER A 52 2.72 6.93 -3.81
C SER A 52 1.80 5.75 -3.51
N ALA A 53 2.01 5.03 -2.41
CA ALA A 53 1.23 3.86 -2.05
C ALA A 53 -0.18 4.27 -1.57
N SER A 54 -1.20 3.62 -2.14
CA SER A 54 -2.60 3.88 -1.82
C SER A 54 -3.30 2.60 -1.42
N LEU A 55 -4.15 2.70 -0.41
CA LEU A 55 -5.03 1.64 0.06
C LEU A 55 -6.36 1.75 -0.69
N THR A 56 -6.76 0.65 -1.33
CA THR A 56 -8.11 0.49 -1.88
C THR A 56 -8.92 -0.34 -0.88
N TYR A 57 -10.06 0.19 -0.44
CA TYR A 57 -10.90 -0.46 0.58
C TYR A 57 -12.39 -0.24 0.29
N ARG A 58 -13.23 -1.09 0.89
CA ARG A 58 -14.70 -0.93 0.87
C ARG A 58 -15.23 -1.17 2.26
N LEU A 59 -16.08 -0.27 2.74
CA LEU A 59 -16.74 -0.40 4.04
C LEU A 59 -18.02 -1.24 3.91
N PRO A 60 -18.41 -2.01 4.94
CA PRO A 60 -19.59 -2.87 4.87
C PRO A 60 -20.89 -2.12 4.51
N GLU A 61 -21.06 -0.92 5.03
CA GLU A 61 -22.27 -0.10 4.85
C GLU A 61 -22.28 0.71 3.53
N HIS A 62 -21.19 0.67 2.77
CA HIS A 62 -21.02 1.43 1.54
C HIS A 62 -20.84 0.51 0.33
N PRO A 63 -21.62 0.71 -0.76
CA PRO A 63 -21.51 -0.14 -1.94
C PRO A 63 -20.24 0.16 -2.77
N ASP A 64 -19.65 1.34 -2.61
CA ASP A 64 -18.52 1.85 -3.35
C ASP A 64 -17.16 1.51 -2.71
N ALA A 65 -16.15 1.32 -3.55
CA ALA A 65 -14.76 1.24 -3.12
C ALA A 65 -14.15 2.64 -3.09
N LYS A 66 -13.38 2.93 -2.04
CA LYS A 66 -12.62 4.16 -1.86
C LYS A 66 -11.12 3.87 -2.02
N ILE A 67 -10.37 4.89 -2.41
CA ILE A 67 -8.91 4.84 -2.51
C ILE A 67 -8.36 6.02 -1.71
N GLN A 68 -7.45 5.73 -0.78
CA GLN A 68 -6.76 6.75 0.01
C GLN A 68 -5.26 6.47 0.05
N ARG A 69 -4.44 7.52 -0.05
CA ARG A 69 -3.00 7.37 0.11
C ARG A 69 -2.69 6.93 1.53
N ILE A 70 -1.85 5.92 1.68
CA ILE A 70 -1.58 5.29 2.99
C ILE A 70 -0.95 6.30 3.96
N LEU A 71 -0.04 7.14 3.48
CA LEU A 71 0.62 8.13 4.32
C LEU A 71 -0.27 9.34 4.68
N ASP A 72 -1.47 9.42 4.12
CA ASP A 72 -2.48 10.42 4.47
C ASP A 72 -3.47 9.87 5.53
N ILE A 73 -3.35 8.59 5.92
CA ILE A 73 -4.11 8.01 7.03
C ILE A 73 -3.51 8.51 8.36
N PRO A 74 -4.33 8.98 9.32
CA PRO A 74 -3.87 9.37 10.65
C PRO A 74 -2.93 8.34 11.29
N ASP A 75 -1.86 8.80 11.92
CA ASP A 75 -0.81 8.00 12.56
C ASP A 75 0.01 7.03 11.66
N ALA A 76 -0.38 6.80 10.40
CA ALA A 76 0.28 5.82 9.53
C ALA A 76 1.77 6.11 9.34
N ARG A 77 2.16 7.36 9.07
CA ARG A 77 3.58 7.76 8.92
C ARG A 77 4.41 7.36 10.15
N ARG A 78 3.95 7.75 11.34
CA ARG A 78 4.63 7.48 12.62
C ARG A 78 4.73 5.98 12.91
N LEU A 79 3.71 5.20 12.53
CA LEU A 79 3.70 3.76 12.75
C LEU A 79 4.61 3.02 11.78
N ILE A 80 4.59 3.40 10.49
CA ILE A 80 5.49 2.85 9.48
C ILE A 80 6.95 3.16 9.82
N GLU A 81 7.25 4.35 10.36
CA GLU A 81 8.61 4.69 10.82
C GLU A 81 9.11 3.79 11.96
N LYS A 82 8.21 3.24 12.80
CA LYS A 82 8.57 2.33 13.90
C LYS A 82 8.72 0.87 13.47
N GLY A 83 8.15 0.48 12.34
CA GLY A 83 8.18 -0.86 11.77
C GLY A 83 8.29 -0.79 10.26
N ASP A 84 7.33 -1.37 9.56
CA ASP A 84 7.11 -1.12 8.14
C ASP A 84 5.63 -1.21 7.74
N LEU A 85 5.33 -0.96 6.45
CA LEU A 85 3.96 -1.05 5.94
C LEU A 85 3.41 -2.48 5.96
N ALA A 86 4.27 -3.49 5.83
CA ALA A 86 3.83 -4.87 5.87
C ALA A 86 3.32 -5.25 7.27
N ASP A 87 3.95 -4.74 8.34
CA ASP A 87 3.47 -4.95 9.71
C ASP A 87 2.05 -4.39 9.92
N LEU A 88 1.74 -3.22 9.35
CA LEU A 88 0.40 -2.63 9.42
C LEU A 88 -0.64 -3.44 8.63
N HIS A 89 -0.24 -4.00 7.49
CA HIS A 89 -1.10 -4.86 6.69
C HIS A 89 -1.33 -6.22 7.38
N GLU A 90 -0.29 -6.86 7.90
CA GLU A 90 -0.38 -8.18 8.56
C GLU A 90 -1.15 -8.13 9.88
N SER A 91 -1.08 -7.00 10.61
CA SER A 91 -1.79 -6.82 11.88
C SER A 91 -3.27 -6.46 11.71
N GLY A 92 -3.74 -6.20 10.49
CA GLY A 92 -5.09 -5.71 10.23
C GLY A 92 -5.29 -4.24 10.61
N TRP A 93 -4.21 -3.48 10.81
CA TRP A 93 -4.29 -2.10 11.28
C TRP A 93 -4.93 -1.19 10.22
N LEU A 94 -4.62 -1.40 8.94
CA LEU A 94 -5.15 -0.58 7.84
C LEU A 94 -6.67 -0.68 7.74
N GLU A 95 -7.22 -1.88 7.85
CA GLU A 95 -8.66 -2.16 7.82
C GLU A 95 -9.36 -1.52 9.01
N ASN A 96 -8.81 -1.69 10.20
CA ASN A 96 -9.34 -1.11 11.43
C ASN A 96 -9.32 0.43 11.36
N ALA A 97 -8.20 1.02 10.91
CA ALA A 97 -8.08 2.46 10.76
C ALA A 97 -9.18 3.02 9.85
N MET A 98 -9.40 2.42 8.68
CA MET A 98 -10.42 2.91 7.74
C MET A 98 -11.86 2.71 8.25
N TYR A 99 -12.10 1.64 9.00
CA TYR A 99 -13.40 1.37 9.62
C TYR A 99 -13.74 2.43 10.68
N PHE A 100 -12.86 2.63 11.67
CA PHE A 100 -13.12 3.54 12.79
C PHE A 100 -13.07 5.03 12.41
N LEU A 101 -12.27 5.42 11.42
CA LEU A 101 -12.25 6.82 10.95
C LEU A 101 -13.55 7.23 10.25
N ASN A 102 -14.28 6.30 9.60
CA ASN A 102 -15.59 6.63 9.03
C ASN A 102 -16.72 6.65 10.08
N ASP A 103 -16.60 5.87 11.17
CA ASP A 103 -17.57 5.94 12.27
C ASP A 103 -17.55 7.30 12.97
N GLU A 104 -16.38 7.96 13.04
CA GLU A 104 -16.23 9.30 13.59
C GLU A 104 -16.87 10.37 12.69
N GLU A 105 -16.70 10.30 11.36
CA GLU A 105 -17.36 11.22 10.40
C GLU A 105 -18.88 11.07 10.34
N ALA A 106 -19.43 9.88 10.66
CA ALA A 106 -20.88 9.65 10.70
C ALA A 106 -21.54 10.13 12.02
N SER A 107 -20.74 10.48 13.02
CA SER A 107 -21.19 10.88 14.36
C SER A 107 -21.18 12.41 14.58
N GLU A 108 -20.72 13.19 13.60
CA GLU A 108 -20.81 14.67 13.54
C GLU A 108 -21.98 15.16 12.67
#